data_AF-A0A9D4KU19-F1
#
_entry.id   AF-A0A9D4KU19-F1
#
_cell.length_a   1.000
_cell.length_b   1.000
_cell.length_c   1.000
_cell.angle_alpha   90.00
_cell.angle_beta   90.00
_cell.angle_gamma   90.00
#
_symmetry.space_group_name_H-M   'P 1'
#
loop_
_entity.id
_entity.type
_entity.pdbx_description
1 polymer ?
#
loop_
_entity_poly.entity_id
_entity_poly.type
_entity_poly.pdbx_seq_one_letter_code
_entity_poly.pdbx_strand_id
1 'polypeptide(L)'
;MSVYRASRVYNVPESTLRDRTRQNVDINCKHGAETLFTCEEERKLADHIVFMANIGYGYSVTDVRCMAADYARSLGKNVRAKGELSSDWFYGYMQRWAQLKAVKPQKLGLQRAKTASKATIDRYFEGGGKLQRARHGQG
;
A
#
# COMPACT_ATOMS: atom_id res chain seq x y z
N MET A 1 -27.68 36.28 -10.43
CA MET A 1 -27.08 36.99 -9.28
C MET A 1 -25.70 37.49 -9.71
N SER A 2 -25.30 38.73 -9.43
CA SER A 2 -23.95 39.20 -9.81
C SER A 2 -22.88 38.63 -8.89
N VAL A 3 -21.62 38.50 -9.36
CA VAL A 3 -20.49 37.99 -8.56
C VAL A 3 -20.30 38.84 -7.29
N TYR A 4 -20.47 40.16 -7.39
CA TYR A 4 -20.46 41.07 -6.25
C TYR A 4 -21.57 40.78 -5.23
N ARG A 5 -22.81 40.57 -5.68
CA ARG A 5 -23.91 40.21 -4.77
C ARG A 5 -23.67 38.85 -4.11
N ALA A 6 -23.13 37.88 -4.84
CA ALA A 6 -22.76 36.59 -4.28
C ALA A 6 -21.64 36.71 -3.24
N SER A 7 -20.63 37.54 -3.50
CA SER A 7 -19.54 37.80 -2.54
C SER A 7 -20.07 38.34 -1.21
N ARG A 8 -21.01 39.29 -1.25
CA ARG A 8 -21.64 39.87 -0.06
C ARG A 8 -22.53 38.90 0.71
N VAL A 9 -23.27 38.04 0.01
CA VAL A 9 -24.22 37.09 0.62
C VAL A 9 -23.49 35.89 1.23
N TYR A 10 -22.47 35.38 0.55
CA TYR A 10 -21.75 34.16 0.95
C TYR A 10 -20.43 34.46 1.68
N ASN A 11 -20.06 35.74 1.84
CA ASN A 11 -18.80 36.19 2.45
C ASN A 11 -17.55 35.52 1.82
N VAL A 12 -17.58 35.33 0.50
CA VAL A 12 -16.47 34.80 -0.29
C VAL A 12 -15.89 35.94 -1.14
N PRO A 13 -14.56 36.14 -1.21
CA PRO A 13 -13.96 37.17 -2.05
C PRO A 13 -14.38 37.08 -3.52
N GLU A 14 -14.58 38.24 -4.16
CA GLU A 14 -15.00 38.31 -5.56
C GLU A 14 -13.99 37.63 -6.50
N SER A 15 -12.69 37.72 -6.20
CA SER A 15 -11.62 37.03 -6.95
C SER A 15 -11.83 35.52 -6.97
N THR A 16 -12.09 34.89 -5.81
CA THR A 16 -12.34 33.45 -5.70
C THR A 16 -13.57 33.02 -6.49
N LEU A 17 -14.63 33.83 -6.46
CA LEU A 17 -15.84 33.56 -7.25
C LEU A 17 -15.58 33.73 -8.76
N ARG A 18 -14.81 34.74 -9.17
CA ARG A 18 -14.41 34.93 -10.57
C ARG A 18 -13.54 33.78 -11.07
N ASP A 19 -12.59 33.30 -10.28
CA ASP A 19 -11.73 32.17 -10.65
C ASP A 19 -12.53 30.89 -10.89
N ARG A 20 -13.49 30.59 -10.02
CA ARG A 20 -14.41 29.46 -10.18
C ARG A 20 -15.35 29.64 -11.38
N THR A 21 -15.86 30.86 -11.59
CA THR A 21 -16.76 31.16 -12.73
C THR A 21 -16.02 31.08 -14.06
N ARG A 22 -14.72 31.42 -14.08
CA ARG A 22 -13.83 31.33 -15.25
C ARG A 22 -13.23 29.95 -15.45
N GLN A 23 -13.62 28.95 -14.66
CA GLN A 23 -13.08 27.57 -14.66
C GLN A 23 -11.56 27.49 -14.46
N ASN A 24 -10.96 28.53 -13.87
CA ASN A 24 -9.53 28.54 -13.55
C ASN A 24 -9.23 27.60 -12.37
N VAL A 25 -10.27 27.31 -11.57
CA VAL A 25 -10.25 26.35 -10.46
C VAL A 25 -11.48 25.46 -10.58
N ASP A 26 -11.27 24.14 -10.60
CA ASP A 26 -12.35 23.17 -10.63
C ASP A 26 -13.24 23.28 -9.38
N ILE A 27 -14.56 23.08 -9.55
CA ILE A 27 -15.55 23.18 -8.46
C ILE A 27 -15.29 22.10 -7.38
N ASN A 28 -14.73 20.96 -7.76
CA ASN A 28 -14.36 19.85 -6.89
C ASN A 28 -12.86 19.84 -6.57
N CYS A 29 -12.15 20.95 -6.77
CA CYS A 29 -10.77 21.12 -6.33
C CYS A 29 -10.66 20.77 -4.83
N LYS A 30 -9.98 19.64 -4.52
CA LYS A 30 -9.63 19.31 -3.15
C LYS A 30 -8.58 20.30 -2.69
N HIS A 31 -8.91 21.08 -1.67
CA HIS A 31 -7.97 21.98 -1.02
C HIS A 31 -6.89 21.17 -0.28
N GLY A 32 -5.63 21.30 -0.71
CA GLY A 32 -4.48 20.62 -0.10
C GLY A 32 -3.27 20.55 -1.04
N ALA A 33 -2.10 20.23 -0.50
CA ALA A 33 -0.91 19.94 -1.30
C ALA A 33 -1.17 18.70 -2.17
N GLU A 34 -0.63 18.70 -3.40
CA GLU A 34 -0.69 17.54 -4.28
C GLU A 34 -0.17 16.30 -3.55
N THR A 35 -0.92 15.20 -3.63
CA THR A 35 -0.49 13.93 -3.04
C THR A 35 0.78 13.47 -3.73
N LEU A 36 1.73 12.95 -2.95
CA LEU A 36 3.03 12.48 -3.45
C LEU A 36 2.90 11.45 -4.59
N PHE A 37 1.80 10.69 -4.57
CA PHE A 37 1.38 9.75 -5.61
C PHE A 37 0.09 10.20 -6.28
N THR A 38 -0.04 9.85 -7.55
CA THR A 38 -1.31 9.87 -8.29
C THR A 38 -2.23 8.74 -7.81
N CYS A 39 -3.53 8.85 -8.07
CA CYS A 39 -4.51 7.80 -7.72
C CYS A 39 -4.14 6.42 -8.31
N GLU A 40 -3.60 6.41 -9.53
CA GLU A 40 -3.18 5.18 -10.22
C GLU A 40 -1.95 4.52 -9.56
N GLU A 41 -0.99 5.34 -9.12
CA GLU A 41 0.20 4.87 -8.38
C GLU A 41 -0.19 4.32 -7.01
N GLU A 42 -1.10 5.01 -6.30
CA GLU A 42 -1.64 4.52 -5.02
C GLU A 42 -2.39 3.20 -5.19
N ARG A 43 -3.14 3.03 -6.29
CA ARG A 43 -3.86 1.80 -6.60
C ARG A 43 -2.92 0.61 -6.76
N LYS A 44 -1.82 0.77 -7.50
CA LYS A 44 -0.81 -0.30 -7.67
C LYS A 44 -0.22 -0.74 -6.33
N LEU A 45 0.05 0.22 -5.44
CA LEU A 45 0.55 -0.07 -4.11
C LEU A 45 -0.51 -0.81 -3.26
N ALA A 46 -1.78 -0.42 -3.37
CA ALA A 46 -2.90 -1.08 -2.69
C ALA A 46 -3.07 -2.53 -3.15
N ASP A 47 -3.08 -2.76 -4.47
CA ASP A 47 -3.21 -4.09 -5.06
C ASP A 47 -2.07 -5.02 -4.62
N HIS A 48 -0.83 -4.49 -4.53
CA HIS A 48 0.32 -5.24 -4.01
C HIS A 48 0.15 -5.62 -2.53
N ILE A 49 -0.33 -4.70 -1.69
CA ILE A 49 -0.58 -4.98 -0.27
C ILE A 49 -1.66 -6.07 -0.12
N VAL A 50 -2.74 -5.99 -0.91
CA VAL A 50 -3.81 -7.01 -0.93
C VAL A 50 -3.26 -8.37 -1.34
N PHE A 51 -2.48 -8.41 -2.42
CA PHE A 51 -1.86 -9.64 -2.91
C PHE A 51 -0.97 -10.30 -1.84
N MET A 52 -0.12 -9.49 -1.19
CA MET A 52 0.76 -9.98 -0.13
C MET A 52 -0.01 -10.48 1.09
N ALA A 53 -1.10 -9.81 1.46
CA ALA A 53 -1.97 -10.27 2.53
C ALA A 53 -2.68 -11.60 2.21
N ASN A 54 -3.05 -11.82 0.93
CA ASN A 54 -3.66 -13.06 0.45
C ASN A 54 -2.69 -14.25 0.52
N ILE A 55 -1.41 -14.03 0.22
CA ILE A 55 -0.38 -15.07 0.41
C ILE A 55 0.05 -15.24 1.89
N GLY A 56 -0.60 -14.50 2.80
CA GLY A 56 -0.40 -14.56 4.25
C GLY A 56 0.83 -13.80 4.76
N TYR A 57 1.35 -12.87 3.97
CA TYR A 57 2.39 -11.93 4.40
C TYR A 57 1.72 -10.59 4.80
N GLY A 58 1.69 -10.31 6.09
CA GLY A 58 1.23 -9.00 6.60
C GLY A 58 2.38 -7.99 6.62
N TYR A 59 2.17 -6.81 6.04
CA TYR A 59 3.10 -5.70 6.17
C TYR A 59 2.83 -4.90 7.45
N SER A 60 3.91 -4.52 8.14
CA SER A 60 3.84 -3.54 9.22
C SER A 60 3.74 -2.11 8.66
N VAL A 61 3.37 -1.15 9.51
CA VAL A 61 3.28 0.28 9.13
C VAL A 61 4.64 0.81 8.64
N THR A 62 5.75 0.36 9.23
CA THR A 62 7.12 0.66 8.77
C THR A 62 7.38 0.07 7.40
N ASP A 63 7.02 -1.19 7.15
CA ASP A 63 7.30 -1.84 5.85
C ASP A 63 6.55 -1.15 4.70
N VAL A 64 5.29 -0.78 4.92
CA VAL A 64 4.50 -0.04 3.91
C VAL A 64 5.13 1.32 3.62
N ARG A 65 5.63 2.03 4.64
CA ARG A 65 6.29 3.34 4.46
C ARG A 65 7.64 3.22 3.77
N CYS A 66 8.42 2.18 4.04
CA CYS A 66 9.66 1.88 3.32
C CYS A 66 9.39 1.54 1.87
N MET A 67 8.47 0.61 1.61
CA MET A 67 8.12 0.17 0.26
C MET A 67 7.58 1.34 -0.58
N ALA A 68 6.72 2.17 -0.01
CA ALA A 68 6.23 3.35 -0.71
C ALA A 68 7.36 4.36 -0.96
N ALA A 69 8.34 4.50 -0.07
CA ALA A 69 9.52 5.33 -0.33
C ALA A 69 10.41 4.77 -1.46
N ASP A 70 10.59 3.44 -1.53
CA ASP A 70 11.27 2.77 -2.65
C ASP A 70 10.50 2.98 -3.96
N TYR A 71 9.17 2.83 -3.92
CA TYR A 71 8.31 3.01 -5.08
C TYR A 71 8.38 4.44 -5.61
N ALA A 72 8.32 5.44 -4.74
CA ALA A 72 8.47 6.84 -5.13
C ALA A 72 9.83 7.15 -5.75
N ARG A 73 10.92 6.55 -5.23
CA ARG A 73 12.25 6.65 -5.83
C ARG A 73 12.28 6.03 -7.23
N SER A 74 11.62 4.90 -7.44
CA SER A 74 11.53 4.27 -8.76
C SER A 74 10.80 5.14 -9.79
N LEU A 75 9.86 5.97 -9.33
CA LEU A 75 9.11 6.91 -10.15
C LEU A 75 9.84 8.26 -10.36
N GLY A 76 11.05 8.42 -9.82
CA GLY A 76 11.81 9.67 -9.89
C GLY A 76 11.22 10.82 -9.08
N LYS A 77 10.31 10.54 -8.13
CA LYS A 77 9.75 11.55 -7.24
C LYS A 77 10.79 11.97 -6.20
N ASN A 78 10.82 13.26 -5.87
CA ASN A 78 11.76 13.81 -4.89
C ASN A 78 11.34 13.42 -3.47
N VAL A 79 11.71 12.20 -3.08
CA VAL A 79 11.60 11.70 -1.71
C VAL A 79 12.98 11.80 -1.07
N ARG A 80 13.01 12.16 0.23
CA ARG A 80 14.28 12.19 1.00
C ARG A 80 15.00 10.86 0.80
N ALA A 81 16.22 10.92 0.25
CA ALA A 81 16.97 9.77 -0.26
C ALA A 81 17.23 8.62 0.74
N LYS A 82 17.06 8.86 2.05
CA LYS A 82 17.32 7.90 3.13
C LYS A 82 16.14 7.70 4.10
N GLY A 83 14.99 8.31 3.83
CA GLY A 83 13.87 8.33 4.77
C GLY A 83 12.70 7.46 4.36
N GLU A 84 12.09 6.79 5.34
CA GLU A 84 10.71 6.30 5.23
C GLU A 84 9.77 7.48 4.95
N LEU A 85 8.63 7.21 4.31
CA LEU A 85 7.57 8.20 4.23
C LEU A 85 7.05 8.56 5.63
N SER A 86 6.56 9.79 5.78
CA SER A 86 5.99 10.26 7.06
C SER A 86 4.83 9.37 7.50
N SER A 87 4.67 9.22 8.81
CA SER A 87 3.48 8.59 9.40
C SER A 87 2.18 9.25 8.91
N ASP A 88 2.19 10.57 8.70
CA ASP A 88 1.02 11.31 8.20
C ASP A 88 0.60 10.88 6.80
N TRP A 89 1.59 10.59 5.94
CA TRP A 89 1.33 10.06 4.61
C TRP A 89 0.61 8.70 4.71
N PHE A 90 1.07 7.82 5.61
CA PHE A 90 0.47 6.50 5.81
C PHE A 90 -0.98 6.60 6.29
N TYR A 91 -1.26 7.46 7.27
CA TYR A 91 -2.63 7.64 7.76
C TYR A 91 -3.54 8.26 6.69
N GLY A 92 -3.05 9.23 5.91
CA GLY A 92 -3.76 9.78 4.76
C GLY A 92 -4.04 8.73 3.68
N TYR A 93 -3.05 7.89 3.37
CA TYR A 93 -3.19 6.77 2.43
C TYR A 93 -4.24 5.75 2.92
N MET A 94 -4.19 5.37 4.19
CA MET A 94 -5.19 4.51 4.84
C MET A 94 -6.60 5.10 4.91
N GLN A 95 -6.74 6.44 4.94
CA GLN A 95 -8.04 7.10 4.84
C GLN A 95 -8.59 7.05 3.42
N ARG A 96 -7.75 7.25 2.40
CA ARG A 96 -8.13 7.14 0.98
C ARG A 96 -8.47 5.70 0.59
N TRP A 97 -7.74 4.74 1.14
CA TRP A 97 -7.87 3.31 0.84
C TRP A 97 -8.42 2.54 2.05
N ALA A 98 -9.62 2.91 2.52
CA ALA A 98 -10.27 2.28 3.66
C ALA A 98 -10.47 0.76 3.49
N GLN A 99 -10.60 0.27 2.25
CA GLN A 99 -10.66 -1.15 1.92
C GLN A 99 -9.44 -1.94 2.41
N LEU A 100 -8.25 -1.33 2.46
CA LEU A 100 -7.03 -1.98 2.94
C LEU A 100 -7.08 -2.28 4.45
N LYS A 101 -7.84 -1.52 5.24
CA LYS A 101 -8.03 -1.79 6.68
C LYS A 101 -8.80 -3.09 6.93
N ALA A 102 -9.66 -3.47 5.98
CA ALA A 102 -10.45 -4.70 6.07
C ALA A 102 -9.63 -5.95 5.70
N VAL A 103 -8.49 -5.78 5.01
CA VAL A 103 -7.62 -6.87 4.57
C VAL A 103 -6.80 -7.35 5.77
N LYS A 104 -7.37 -8.28 6.54
CA LYS A 104 -6.63 -8.99 7.59
C LYS A 104 -5.66 -9.96 6.91
N PRO A 105 -4.35 -9.94 7.21
CA PRO A 105 -3.43 -10.93 6.70
C PRO A 105 -3.91 -12.32 7.10
N GLN A 106 -4.00 -13.23 6.13
CA GLN A 106 -4.46 -14.59 6.40
C GLN A 106 -3.49 -15.23 7.42
N LYS A 107 -4.02 -15.86 8.48
CA LYS A 107 -3.21 -16.49 9.54
C LYS A 107 -2.40 -17.67 8.97
N LEU A 108 -1.22 -17.37 8.43
CA LEU A 108 -0.29 -18.34 7.87
C LEU A 108 0.28 -19.27 8.96
N GLY A 109 0.23 -18.87 10.24
CA GLY A 109 0.70 -19.66 11.37
C GLY A 109 0.04 -21.03 11.51
N LEU A 110 -1.28 -21.13 11.26
CA LEU A 110 -1.99 -22.41 11.34
C LEU A 110 -1.58 -23.36 10.20
N GLN A 111 -1.42 -22.82 8.99
CA GLN A 111 -1.02 -23.61 7.82
C GLN A 111 0.45 -24.04 7.94
N ARG A 112 1.36 -23.16 8.35
CA ARG A 112 2.76 -23.51 8.64
C ARG A 112 2.87 -24.55 9.75
N ALA A 113 2.12 -24.42 10.84
CA ALA A 113 2.11 -25.41 11.92
C ALA A 113 1.59 -26.78 11.46
N LYS A 114 0.57 -26.81 10.59
CA LYS A 114 0.06 -28.04 9.96
C LYS A 114 1.09 -28.68 9.03
N THR A 115 1.77 -27.90 8.20
CA THR A 115 2.80 -28.40 7.27
C THR A 115 4.08 -28.80 7.99
N ALA A 116 4.46 -28.13 9.07
CA ALA A 116 5.61 -28.47 9.93
C ALA A 116 5.25 -29.48 11.03
N SER A 117 4.11 -30.18 10.92
CA SER A 117 3.78 -31.24 11.85
C SER A 117 4.80 -32.39 11.71
N LYS A 118 5.11 -33.03 12.84
CA LYS A 118 6.07 -34.15 12.91
C LYS A 118 5.77 -35.21 11.85
N ALA A 119 4.50 -35.56 11.65
CA ALA A 119 4.07 -36.53 10.63
C ALA A 119 4.34 -36.11 9.16
N THR A 120 4.44 -34.81 8.87
CA THR A 120 4.77 -34.31 7.52
C THR A 120 6.29 -34.22 7.33
N ILE A 121 7.01 -33.85 8.38
CA ILE A 121 8.48 -33.87 8.40
C ILE A 121 8.99 -35.32 8.28
N ASP A 122 8.44 -36.23 9.08
CA ASP A 122 8.79 -37.66 9.05
C ASP A 122 8.53 -38.24 7.65
N ARG A 123 7.38 -37.96 7.03
CA ARG A 123 7.07 -38.39 5.65
C ARG A 123 8.05 -37.84 4.60
N TYR A 124 8.48 -36.59 4.73
CA TYR A 124 9.45 -35.97 3.83
C TYR A 124 10.84 -36.63 3.94
N PHE A 125 11.30 -36.88 5.16
CA PHE A 125 12.61 -37.50 5.41
C PHE A 125 12.63 -39.03 5.19
N GLU A 126 11.53 -39.74 5.42
CA GLU A 126 11.40 -41.17 5.10
C GLU A 126 11.43 -41.44 3.59
N GLY A 127 10.89 -40.54 2.77
CA GLY A 127 10.94 -40.63 1.30
C GLY A 127 12.33 -40.38 0.73
N GLY A 128 13.09 -39.44 1.30
CA GLY A 128 14.43 -39.06 0.83
C GLY A 128 15.57 -39.99 1.29
N GLY A 129 15.39 -40.72 2.39
CA GLY A 129 16.41 -41.62 2.96
C GLY A 129 16.70 -42.88 2.13
N LYS A 130 15.84 -43.23 1.16
CA LYS A 130 16.01 -44.44 0.32
C LYS A 130 16.95 -44.25 -0.87
N LEU A 131 17.36 -43.01 -1.19
CA LEU A 131 18.21 -42.73 -2.36
C LEU A 131 19.71 -42.63 -2.05
N GLN A 132 20.14 -42.63 -0.79
CA GLN A 132 21.57 -42.50 -0.44
C GLN A 132 22.26 -43.80 0.03
N ARG A 133 21.54 -44.92 0.14
CA ARG A 133 22.12 -46.22 0.57
C ARG A 133 22.36 -47.23 -0.56
N ALA A 134 22.33 -46.80 -1.82
CA ALA A 134 22.63 -47.65 -2.98
C ALA A 134 24.00 -47.37 -3.63
N ARG A 135 24.87 -46.58 -3.00
CA ARG A 135 26.19 -46.17 -3.55
C ARG A 135 27.41 -46.47 -2.68
N HIS A 136 27.29 -47.33 -1.67
CA HIS A 136 28.45 -47.88 -0.96
C HIS A 136 28.23 -49.36 -0.67
N GLY A 137 28.64 -50.21 -1.60
CA GLY A 137 28.51 -51.66 -1.49
C GLY A 137 28.86 -52.39 -2.77
N GLN A 138 30.03 -52.11 -3.35
CA GLN A 138 30.78 -53.01 -4.22
C GLN A 138 32.19 -52.45 -4.40
N GLY A 139 33.18 -53.26 -4.02
CA GLY A 139 34.60 -52.95 -3.91
C GLY A 139 35.21 -53.87 -2.88
#